data_AF-A0A966NML8-F1
#
_entry.id   AF-A0A966NML8-F1
#
_cell.length_a   1.000
_cell.length_b   1.000
_cell.length_c   1.000
_cell.angle_alpha   90.00
_cell.angle_beta   90.00
_cell.angle_gamma   90.00
#
_symmetry.space_group_name_H-M   'P 1'
#
loop_
_entity.id
_entity.type
_entity.pdbx_description
1 polymer ?
#
loop_
_entity_poly.entity_id
_entity_poly.type
_entity_poly.pdbx_seq_one_letter_code
_entity_poly.pdbx_strand_id
1 'polypeptide(L)'
;WDVSWQDAAIDDALAAQLRSLSPLAEFAIDIQRNVRKFCEEVTHVPGFDFPDPIAMCVAIDDSIVTSEVDHYVEVILGDGHARGQTMVDTLGVLGKPANTRVVLRADQARFHAMLRAALRP
;
A
#
# COMPACT_ATOMS: atom_id res chain seq x y z
N TRP A 1 0.91 4.95 -3.38
CA TRP A 1 1.05 3.85 -4.35
C TRP A 1 2.31 3.03 -4.06
N ASP A 2 3.48 3.67 -3.97
CA ASP A 2 4.78 2.98 -3.87
C ASP A 2 4.88 1.94 -2.74
N VAL A 3 4.46 2.28 -1.52
CA VAL A 3 4.45 1.35 -0.38
C VAL A 3 3.57 0.12 -0.63
N SER A 4 2.47 0.27 -1.37
CA SER A 4 1.50 -0.81 -1.62
C SER A 4 2.12 -1.96 -2.39
N TRP A 5 2.63 -1.70 -3.58
CA TRP A 5 3.17 -2.75 -4.44
C TRP A 5 4.56 -3.23 -3.99
N GLN A 6 5.30 -2.42 -3.22
CA GLN A 6 6.63 -2.81 -2.75
C GLN A 6 6.62 -3.57 -1.41
N ASP A 7 5.72 -3.21 -0.48
CA ASP A 7 5.72 -3.77 0.89
C ASP A 7 4.44 -4.53 1.25
N ALA A 8 3.36 -4.38 0.46
CA ALA A 8 2.06 -4.99 0.71
C ALA A 8 1.55 -5.85 -0.46
N ALA A 9 2.44 -6.28 -1.35
CA ALA A 9 2.14 -7.27 -2.39
C ALA A 9 2.01 -8.68 -1.79
N ILE A 10 1.00 -9.41 -2.25
CA ILE A 10 0.67 -10.77 -1.86
C ILE A 10 0.79 -11.66 -3.10
N ASP A 11 1.77 -12.56 -3.08
CA ASP A 11 1.93 -13.56 -4.13
C ASP A 11 0.86 -14.67 -4.05
N ASP A 12 0.77 -15.48 -5.11
CA ASP A 12 -0.26 -16.51 -5.22
C ASP A 12 -0.13 -17.60 -4.13
N ALA A 13 1.09 -17.88 -3.65
CA ALA A 13 1.34 -18.87 -2.61
C ALA A 13 0.84 -18.38 -1.24
N LEU A 14 1.16 -17.12 -0.90
CA LEU A 14 0.68 -16.46 0.30
C LEU A 14 -0.84 -16.26 0.25
N ALA A 15 -1.39 -15.86 -0.90
CA ALA A 15 -2.83 -15.73 -1.10
C ALA A 15 -3.56 -17.05 -0.81
N ALA A 16 -3.07 -18.18 -1.35
CA ALA A 16 -3.63 -19.50 -1.09
C ALA A 16 -3.58 -19.86 0.40
N GLN A 17 -2.46 -19.57 1.07
CA GLN A 17 -2.33 -19.79 2.51
C GLN A 17 -3.32 -18.94 3.31
N LEU A 18 -3.43 -17.64 3.00
CA LEU A 18 -4.37 -16.73 3.68
C LEU A 18 -5.81 -17.16 3.46
N ARG A 19 -6.20 -17.51 2.23
CA ARG A 19 -7.55 -17.96 1.86
C ARG A 19 -8.03 -19.13 2.72
N SER A 20 -7.12 -20.02 3.14
CA SER A 20 -7.45 -21.19 3.94
C SER A 20 -7.67 -20.92 5.44
N LEU A 21 -7.45 -19.69 5.93
CA LEU A 21 -7.46 -19.40 7.37
C LEU A 21 -8.86 -19.41 7.98
N SER A 22 -9.88 -18.91 7.25
CA SER A 22 -11.27 -18.81 7.73
C SER A 22 -12.23 -18.45 6.59
N PRO A 23 -13.56 -18.50 6.80
CA PRO A 23 -14.52 -17.99 5.83
C PRO A 23 -14.35 -16.50 5.49
N LEU A 24 -13.92 -15.69 6.47
CA LEU A 24 -13.60 -14.28 6.22
C LEU A 24 -12.38 -14.15 5.32
N ALA A 25 -11.36 -14.98 5.54
CA ALA A 25 -10.16 -15.03 4.72
C ALA A 25 -10.44 -15.49 3.29
N GLU A 26 -11.32 -16.49 3.14
CA GLU A 26 -11.79 -16.94 1.83
C GLU A 26 -12.44 -15.79 1.06
N PHE A 27 -13.39 -15.09 1.68
CA PHE A 27 -14.04 -13.93 1.06
C PHE A 27 -13.03 -12.82 0.72
N ALA A 28 -12.18 -12.44 1.68
CA ALA A 28 -11.24 -11.32 1.53
C ALA A 28 -10.22 -11.54 0.41
N ILE A 29 -9.79 -12.78 0.19
CA ILE A 29 -8.87 -13.15 -0.90
C ILE A 29 -9.63 -13.31 -2.23
N ASP A 30 -10.82 -13.92 -2.24
CA ASP A 30 -11.56 -14.18 -3.48
C ASP A 30 -12.02 -12.90 -4.20
N ILE A 31 -12.32 -11.84 -3.45
CA ILE A 31 -12.70 -10.54 -4.05
C ILE A 31 -11.53 -9.86 -4.78
N GLN A 32 -10.28 -10.29 -4.54
CA GLN A 32 -9.10 -9.73 -5.21
C GLN A 32 -8.90 -10.26 -6.64
N ARG A 33 -9.74 -11.19 -7.12
CA ARG A 33 -9.63 -11.82 -8.45
C ARG A 33 -9.43 -10.82 -9.59
N ASN A 34 -10.18 -9.72 -9.59
CA ASN A 34 -10.09 -8.72 -10.66
C ASN A 34 -8.80 -7.89 -10.55
N VAL A 35 -8.36 -7.57 -9.31
CA VAL A 35 -7.10 -6.88 -9.06
C VAL A 35 -5.92 -7.77 -9.47
N ARG A 36 -5.94 -9.05 -9.11
CA ARG A 36 -4.93 -10.03 -9.53
C ARG A 36 -4.77 -10.12 -11.05
N LYS A 37 -5.89 -10.08 -11.79
CA LYS A 37 -5.88 -10.07 -13.26
C LYS A 37 -5.28 -8.76 -13.80
N PHE A 38 -5.69 -7.63 -13.23
CA PHE A 38 -5.13 -6.32 -13.59
C PHE A 38 -3.62 -6.22 -13.30
N CYS A 39 -3.17 -6.75 -12.16
CA CYS A 39 -1.77 -6.78 -11.80
C CYS A 39 -0.93 -7.63 -12.76
N GLU A 40 -1.49 -8.72 -13.29
CA GLU A 40 -0.84 -9.53 -14.31
C GLU A 40 -0.75 -8.84 -15.67
N GLU A 41 -1.87 -8.26 -16.12
CA GLU A 41 -2.00 -7.75 -17.48
C GLU A 41 -1.44 -6.32 -17.64
N VAL A 42 -1.39 -5.54 -16.56
CA VAL A 42 -1.12 -4.09 -16.64
C VAL A 42 0.08 -3.68 -15.80
N THR A 43 0.06 -3.90 -14.48
CA THR A 43 1.11 -3.36 -13.60
C THR A 43 2.31 -4.29 -13.42
N HIS A 44 2.19 -5.55 -13.86
CA HIS A 44 3.20 -6.59 -13.73
C HIS A 44 3.65 -6.84 -12.27
N VAL A 45 2.75 -6.58 -11.32
CA VAL A 45 2.99 -6.89 -9.91
C VAL A 45 2.72 -8.38 -9.72
N PRO A 46 3.65 -9.17 -9.14
CA PRO A 46 3.39 -10.57 -8.82
C PRO A 46 2.24 -10.68 -7.81
N GLY A 47 1.14 -11.33 -8.19
CA GLY A 47 -0.02 -11.43 -7.33
C GLY A 47 -0.89 -10.17 -7.36
N PHE A 48 -1.21 -9.62 -6.19
CA PHE A 48 -1.95 -8.36 -6.03
C PHE A 48 -1.46 -7.61 -4.80
N ASP A 49 -1.64 -6.29 -4.75
CA ASP A 49 -1.24 -5.45 -3.64
C ASP A 49 -2.42 -4.89 -2.84
N PHE A 50 -2.16 -4.54 -1.58
CA PHE A 50 -3.16 -4.08 -0.63
C PHE A 50 -2.90 -2.64 -0.16
N PRO A 51 -3.29 -1.62 -0.95
CA PRO A 51 -3.00 -0.22 -0.61
C PRO A 51 -3.75 0.25 0.64
N ASP A 52 -5.04 -0.08 0.76
CA ASP A 52 -5.83 0.34 1.91
C ASP A 52 -5.48 -0.46 3.17
N PRO A 53 -5.29 -1.80 3.12
CA PRO A 53 -4.87 -2.53 4.31
C PRO A 53 -3.51 -2.13 4.86
N ILE A 54 -2.52 -1.77 4.03
CA ILE A 54 -1.24 -1.27 4.57
C ILE A 54 -1.40 0.10 5.22
N ALA A 55 -2.22 0.99 4.64
CA ALA A 55 -2.56 2.27 5.27
C ALA A 55 -3.26 2.07 6.63
N MET A 56 -4.18 1.10 6.72
CA MET A 56 -4.82 0.74 7.99
C MET A 56 -3.83 0.17 9.00
N CYS A 57 -2.84 -0.63 8.56
CA CYS A 57 -1.80 -1.14 9.46
C CYS A 57 -0.98 0.01 10.06
N VAL A 58 -0.58 1.00 9.26
CA VAL A 58 0.11 2.21 9.77
C VAL A 58 -0.75 2.95 10.79
N ALA A 59 -2.05 3.09 10.55
CA ALA A 59 -2.95 3.76 11.49
C ALA A 59 -3.16 2.99 12.81
N ILE A 60 -3.08 1.65 12.78
CA ILE A 60 -3.25 0.78 13.95
C ILE A 60 -1.95 0.67 14.76
N ASP A 61 -0.81 0.46 14.08
CA ASP A 61 0.51 0.32 14.68
C ASP A 61 1.53 1.05 13.83
N ASP A 62 1.86 2.27 14.25
CA ASP A 62 2.79 3.16 13.56
C ASP A 62 4.22 2.56 13.45
N SER A 63 4.57 1.59 14.32
CA SER A 63 5.88 0.94 14.29
C SER A 63 6.11 0.04 13.08
N ILE A 64 5.10 -0.15 12.23
CA ILE A 64 5.26 -0.79 10.92
C ILE A 64 6.02 0.10 9.93
N VAL A 65 6.04 1.42 10.13
CA VAL A 65 6.75 2.35 9.23
C VAL A 65 8.26 2.21 9.43
N THR A 66 8.98 1.91 8.36
CA THR A 66 10.44 1.72 8.39
C THR A 66 11.21 2.86 7.73
N SER A 67 10.52 3.69 6.93
CA SER A 67 11.09 4.91 6.35
C SER A 67 9.98 5.91 6.03
N GLU A 68 10.22 7.17 6.35
CA GLU A 68 9.30 8.28 6.15
C GLU A 68 10.02 9.62 6.05
N VAL A 69 9.30 10.61 5.54
CA VAL A 69 9.77 11.99 5.42
C VAL A 69 8.62 12.97 5.68
N ASP A 70 8.93 14.11 6.29
CA ASP A 70 8.02 15.25 6.37
C ASP A 70 8.37 16.25 5.27
N HIS A 71 7.49 16.39 4.28
CA HIS A 71 7.71 17.29 3.15
C HIS A 71 6.49 18.15 2.85
N TYR A 72 6.73 19.24 2.12
CA TYR A 72 5.66 19.97 1.46
C TYR A 72 5.20 19.16 0.25
N VAL A 73 3.92 18.85 0.20
CA VAL A 73 3.27 18.13 -0.90
C VAL A 73 2.15 18.98 -1.48
N GLU A 74 2.08 19.04 -2.81
CA GLU A 74 1.02 19.72 -3.55
C GLU A 74 0.42 18.79 -4.61
N VAL A 75 -0.86 18.97 -4.93
CA VAL A 75 -1.53 18.19 -5.98
C VAL A 75 -1.73 19.06 -7.20
N ILE A 76 -1.33 18.57 -8.38
CA ILE A 76 -1.55 19.28 -9.64
C ILE A 76 -3.04 19.23 -10.00
N LEU A 77 -3.71 20.38 -9.96
CA LEU A 77 -5.14 20.53 -10.26
C LEU A 77 -5.44 20.89 -11.72
N GLY A 78 -4.42 21.35 -12.46
CA GLY A 78 -4.54 21.76 -13.86
C GLY A 78 -4.77 20.57 -14.79
N ASP A 79 -5.25 20.87 -16.00
CA ASP A 79 -5.45 19.86 -17.04
C ASP A 79 -4.13 19.46 -17.71
N GLY A 80 -4.10 18.26 -18.29
CA GLY A 80 -2.94 17.69 -18.98
C GLY A 80 -2.40 16.42 -18.33
N HIS A 81 -1.23 15.97 -18.78
CA HIS A 81 -0.67 14.66 -18.42
C HIS A 81 -0.30 14.51 -16.94
N ALA A 82 -0.04 15.63 -16.24
CA ALA A 82 0.35 15.62 -14.83
C ALA A 82 -0.83 15.85 -13.86
N ARG A 83 -2.06 15.95 -14.38
CA ARG A 83 -3.26 16.15 -13.55
C ARG A 83 -3.37 15.06 -12.48
N GLY A 84 -3.51 15.46 -11.22
CA GLY A 84 -3.65 14.55 -10.08
C GLY A 84 -2.33 14.05 -9.48
N GLN A 85 -1.17 14.43 -10.04
CA GLN A 85 0.13 14.06 -9.48
C GLN A 85 0.34 14.74 -8.12
N THR A 86 0.84 13.98 -7.14
CA THR A 86 1.37 14.48 -5.87
C THR A 86 2.83 14.90 -6.05
N MET A 87 3.09 16.20 -6.01
CA MET A 87 4.43 16.80 -6.10
C MET A 87 5.04 16.92 -4.71
N VAL A 88 6.15 16.24 -4.46
CA VAL A 88 6.85 16.23 -3.17
C VAL A 88 8.13 17.07 -3.27
N ASP A 89 8.27 18.11 -2.44
CA ASP A 89 9.47 18.95 -2.40
C ASP A 89 10.60 18.29 -1.59
N THR A 90 11.20 17.25 -2.16
CA THR A 90 12.21 16.41 -1.47
C THR A 90 13.50 17.15 -1.11
N LEU A 91 13.84 18.21 -1.86
CA LEU A 91 15.05 19.03 -1.61
C LEU A 91 14.75 20.30 -0.80
N GLY A 92 13.48 20.58 -0.48
CA GLY A 92 13.07 21.78 0.26
C GLY A 92 13.30 23.09 -0.48
N VAL A 93 13.39 23.07 -1.81
CA VAL A 93 13.76 24.24 -2.62
C VAL A 93 12.64 25.28 -2.72
N LEU A 94 11.40 24.90 -2.38
CA LEU A 94 10.27 25.82 -2.39
C LEU A 94 10.19 26.68 -1.10
N GLY A 95 10.95 26.32 -0.05
CA GLY A 95 10.96 27.04 1.22
C GLY A 95 9.61 27.04 1.96
N LYS A 96 8.69 26.15 1.59
CA LYS A 96 7.39 25.99 2.23
C LYS A 96 7.50 25.03 3.42
N PRO A 97 6.73 25.24 4.51
CA PRO A 97 6.70 24.29 5.61
C PRO A 97 6.13 22.95 5.15
N ALA A 98 6.64 21.86 5.72
CA ALA A 98 6.07 20.53 5.49
C ALA A 98 4.59 20.50 5.88
N ASN A 99 3.78 19.83 5.07
CA ASN A 99 2.34 19.68 5.30
C ASN A 99 1.89 18.22 5.33
N THR A 100 2.78 17.28 5.01
CA THR A 100 2.46 15.87 4.86
C THR A 100 3.61 15.01 5.36
N ARG A 101 3.29 14.04 6.21
CA ARG A 101 4.12 12.89 6.52
C ARG A 101 3.95 11.85 5.41
N VAL A 102 5.00 11.60 4.64
CA VAL A 102 5.00 10.65 3.52
C VAL A 102 5.70 9.37 3.96
N VAL A 103 4.94 8.29 4.10
CA VAL A 103 5.49 6.95 4.35
C VAL A 103 6.13 6.44 3.06
N LEU A 104 7.40 6.07 3.13
CA LEU A 104 8.20 5.60 2.00
C LEU A 104 8.36 4.09 2.00
N ARG A 105 8.45 3.46 3.18
CA ARG A 105 8.61 2.00 3.34
C ARG A 105 7.86 1.50 4.57
N ALA A 106 7.37 0.27 4.51
CA ALA A 106 6.76 -0.43 5.63
C ALA A 106 7.38 -1.83 5.83
N ASP A 107 7.29 -2.36 7.05
CA ASP A 107 7.73 -3.72 7.37
C ASP A 107 6.71 -4.75 6.83
N GLN A 108 7.08 -5.40 5.73
CA GLN A 108 6.26 -6.41 5.07
C GLN A 108 5.96 -7.63 5.97
N ALA A 109 6.91 -8.06 6.81
CA ALA A 109 6.69 -9.21 7.68
C ALA A 109 5.63 -8.88 8.75
N ARG A 110 5.67 -7.67 9.30
CA ARG A 110 4.62 -7.16 10.20
C ARG A 110 3.29 -7.00 9.49
N PHE A 111 3.27 -6.46 8.27
CA PHE A 111 2.05 -6.39 7.46
C PHE A 111 1.39 -7.76 7.29
N HIS A 112 2.17 -8.77 6.88
CA HIS A 112 1.67 -10.14 6.75
C HIS A 112 1.17 -10.72 8.08
N ALA A 113 1.83 -10.42 9.20
CA ALA A 113 1.39 -10.88 10.51
C ALA A 113 0.06 -10.23 10.93
N MET A 114 -0.08 -8.92 10.74
CA MET A 114 -1.31 -8.17 11.02
C MET A 114 -2.47 -8.65 10.14
N LEU A 115 -2.22 -8.83 8.85
CA LEU A 115 -3.21 -9.36 7.92
C LEU A 115 -3.66 -10.78 8.32
N ARG A 116 -2.72 -11.67 8.67
CA ARG A 116 -3.06 -13.01 9.17
C ARG A 116 -3.89 -12.97 10.44
N ALA A 117 -3.57 -12.07 11.37
CA ALA A 117 -4.33 -11.90 12.61
C ALA A 117 -5.76 -11.43 12.33
N ALA A 118 -5.94 -10.46 11.42
CA ALA A 118 -7.25 -9.93 11.04
C ALA A 118 -8.15 -10.97 10.34
N LEU A 119 -7.57 -12.02 9.74
CA LEU A 119 -8.28 -13.05 8.98
C LEU A 119 -8.58 -14.33 9.79
N ARG A 120 -8.28 -14.39 11.09
CA ARG A 120 -8.24 -15.65 11.89
C ARG A 120 -9.42 -15.96 12.83
N PRO A 121 -10.54 -15.24 12.73
CA PRO A 121 -11.53 -15.04 13.80
C PRO A 121 -11.06 -14.79 15.23
#